data_AF-A0AAU2HLH6-F1
#
_entry.id   AF-A0AAU2HLH6-F1
#
_cell.length_a   1.000
_cell.length_b   1.000
_cell.length_c   1.000
_cell.angle_alpha   90.00
_cell.angle_beta   90.00
_cell.angle_gamma   90.00
#
_symmetry.space_group_name_H-M   'P 1'
#
loop_
_entity.id
_entity.type
_entity.pdbx_description
1 polymer ?
#
loop_
_entity_poly.entity_id
_entity_poly.type
_entity_poly.pdbx_seq_one_letter_code
_entity_poly.pdbx_strand_id
1 'polypeptide(L)'
;MNQPYASKVTVFGTADFTWNDTAYDARANWRRAMAYLAGGDRAATDALLVFGDLEHLAPTFGATPWQPQAPELARRTAAFRASWDSGDRADAVRELRPYATAIRNAPAVIRGGAVQPGFVTDAGPWLDATRLWGDAAVTMLDALDAWSAGDKDTAAQLLAASRRLREQARAVRVDPPRNTWGSVQPKVGDGVLDTFLAQAESLMR
;
A
#
# COMPACT_ATOMS: atom_id res chain seq x y z
N MET A 1 5.44 -2.54 17.94
CA MET A 1 4.94 -3.67 17.11
C MET A 1 5.62 -4.96 17.57
N ASN A 2 5.03 -6.14 17.32
CA ASN A 2 5.57 -7.46 17.71
C ASN A 2 6.26 -8.20 16.54
N GLN A 3 6.64 -7.43 15.52
CA GLN A 3 7.38 -7.83 14.32
C GLN A 3 8.81 -7.25 14.42
N PRO A 4 9.78 -8.01 14.94
CA PRO A 4 11.13 -7.49 15.23
C PRO A 4 11.89 -6.99 13.99
N TYR A 5 11.75 -7.64 12.83
CA TYR A 5 12.39 -7.19 11.60
C TYR A 5 11.66 -6.00 10.99
N ALA A 6 10.33 -5.96 11.01
CA ALA A 6 9.60 -4.76 10.58
C ALA A 6 9.92 -3.55 11.48
N SER A 7 10.14 -3.77 12.77
CA SER A 7 10.55 -2.73 13.73
C SER A 7 11.91 -2.10 13.42
N LYS A 8 12.74 -2.75 12.59
CA LYS A 8 14.07 -2.21 12.23
C LYS A 8 13.98 -0.85 11.54
N VAL A 9 12.87 -0.54 10.86
CA VAL A 9 12.67 0.79 10.25
C VAL A 9 12.71 1.87 11.33
N THR A 10 11.96 1.68 12.42
CA THR A 10 11.95 2.62 13.55
C THR A 10 13.28 2.62 14.29
N VAL A 11 13.88 1.44 14.55
CA VAL A 11 15.19 1.36 15.23
C VAL A 11 16.28 2.08 14.42
N PHE A 12 16.27 1.96 13.10
CA PHE A 12 17.19 2.66 12.20
C PHE A 12 17.02 4.17 12.30
N GLY A 13 15.77 4.66 12.29
CA GLY A 13 15.46 6.09 12.48
C GLY A 13 15.90 6.62 13.83
N THR A 14 15.58 5.91 14.92
CA THR A 14 16.01 6.29 16.27
C THR A 14 17.53 6.34 16.38
N ALA A 15 18.24 5.33 15.86
CA ALA A 15 19.70 5.30 15.91
C ALA A 15 20.31 6.50 15.18
N ASP A 16 19.85 6.81 13.96
CA ASP A 16 20.31 7.96 13.18
C ASP A 16 20.06 9.29 13.91
N PHE A 17 18.83 9.48 14.41
CA PHE A 17 18.46 10.68 15.16
C PHE A 17 19.27 10.85 16.45
N THR A 18 19.40 9.80 17.26
CA THR A 18 20.13 9.90 18.54
C THR A 18 21.65 10.03 18.37
N TRP A 19 22.18 9.66 17.22
CA TRP A 19 23.60 9.81 16.91
C TRP A 19 23.93 11.24 16.46
N ASN A 20 23.09 11.83 15.59
CA ASN A 20 23.25 13.20 15.14
C ASN A 20 21.89 13.81 14.76
N ASP A 21 21.24 14.41 15.75
CA ASP A 21 19.93 15.04 15.61
C ASP A 21 19.98 16.26 14.67
N THR A 22 21.07 17.03 14.68
CA THR A 22 21.23 18.21 13.82
C THR A 22 21.34 17.89 12.33
N ALA A 23 21.88 16.71 11.98
CA ALA A 23 22.01 16.25 10.59
C ALA A 23 20.91 15.25 10.18
N TYR A 24 20.00 14.90 11.09
CA TYR A 24 18.94 13.93 10.82
C TYR A 24 17.96 14.47 9.77
N ASP A 25 17.77 13.69 8.71
CA ASP A 25 16.76 13.92 7.67
C ASP A 25 15.82 12.71 7.63
N ALA A 26 14.57 12.91 8.07
CA ALA A 26 13.57 11.85 8.12
C ALA A 26 13.27 11.22 6.75
N ARG A 27 13.28 12.01 5.66
CA ARG A 27 13.00 11.51 4.31
C ARG A 27 14.15 10.68 3.79
N ALA A 28 15.38 11.16 3.99
CA ALA A 28 16.59 10.41 3.62
C ALA A 28 16.70 9.13 4.46
N ASN A 29 16.44 9.21 5.77
CA ASN A 29 16.46 8.09 6.69
C ASN A 29 15.47 6.99 6.26
N TRP A 30 14.23 7.35 5.94
CA TRP A 30 13.22 6.38 5.48
C TRP A 30 13.72 5.54 4.30
N ARG A 31 14.28 6.18 3.26
CA ARG A 31 14.83 5.47 2.11
C ARG A 31 16.05 4.62 2.48
N ARG A 32 16.93 5.11 3.36
CA ARG A 32 18.10 4.35 3.85
C ARG A 32 17.69 3.12 4.66
N ALA A 33 16.66 3.22 5.50
CA ALA A 33 16.14 2.11 6.28
C ALA A 33 15.56 1.01 5.37
N MET A 34 14.82 1.39 4.32
CA MET A 34 14.32 0.43 3.32
C MET A 34 15.47 -0.21 2.53
N ALA A 35 16.49 0.58 2.14
CA ALA A 35 17.68 0.04 1.49
C ALA A 35 18.46 -0.93 2.38
N TYR A 36 18.56 -0.64 3.68
CA TYR A 36 19.16 -1.53 4.67
C TYR A 36 18.40 -2.87 4.78
N LEU A 37 17.06 -2.82 4.79
CA LEU A 37 16.23 -4.04 4.77
C LEU A 37 16.35 -4.81 3.46
N ALA A 38 16.59 -4.13 2.33
CA ALA A 38 16.77 -4.71 1.00
C ALA A 38 18.21 -5.14 0.67
N GLY A 39 19.15 -5.07 1.63
CA GLY A 39 20.55 -5.40 1.37
C GLY A 39 21.20 -4.50 0.30
N GLY A 40 20.70 -3.28 0.12
CA GLY A 40 21.14 -2.34 -0.92
C GLY A 40 20.53 -2.57 -2.30
N ASP A 41 19.71 -3.59 -2.52
CA ASP A 41 19.06 -3.82 -3.80
C ASP A 41 18.04 -2.72 -4.11
N ARG A 42 18.17 -2.10 -5.29
CA ARG A 42 17.36 -0.93 -5.66
C ARG A 42 15.89 -1.31 -5.90
N ALA A 43 15.63 -2.42 -6.58
CA ALA A 43 14.26 -2.82 -6.90
C ALA A 43 13.48 -3.21 -5.64
N ALA A 44 14.11 -3.95 -4.73
CA ALA A 44 13.57 -4.30 -3.43
C ALA A 44 13.40 -3.07 -2.53
N THR A 45 14.32 -2.10 -2.58
CA THR A 45 14.15 -0.81 -1.87
C THR A 45 12.92 -0.08 -2.35
N ASP A 46 12.74 0.05 -3.67
CA ASP A 46 11.59 0.75 -4.24
C ASP A 46 10.27 0.01 -3.95
N ALA A 47 10.27 -1.33 -3.94
CA ALA A 47 9.13 -2.14 -3.50
C ALA A 47 8.79 -1.96 -2.01
N LEU A 48 9.81 -1.91 -1.14
CA LEU A 48 9.64 -1.63 0.29
C LEU A 48 9.12 -0.20 0.54
N LEU A 49 9.48 0.77 -0.29
CA LEU A 49 8.93 2.13 -0.20
C LEU A 49 7.44 2.17 -0.55
N VAL A 50 7.01 1.42 -1.58
CA VAL A 50 5.58 1.28 -1.91
C VAL A 50 4.82 0.58 -0.79
N PHE A 51 5.35 -0.53 -0.28
CA PHE A 51 4.73 -1.24 0.84
C PHE A 51 4.70 -0.37 2.10
N GLY A 52 5.78 0.34 2.40
CA GLY A 52 5.89 1.22 3.55
C GLY A 52 4.97 2.44 3.50
N ASP A 53 4.60 2.93 2.31
CA ASP A 53 3.52 3.91 2.16
C ASP A 53 2.19 3.34 2.67
N LEU A 54 1.83 2.12 2.24
CA LEU A 54 0.59 1.46 2.66
C LEU A 54 0.53 1.08 4.15
N GLU A 55 1.67 1.07 4.84
CA GLU A 55 1.80 0.73 6.26
C GLU A 55 2.30 1.92 7.10
N HIS A 56 2.07 3.16 6.63
CA HIS A 56 2.65 4.38 7.22
C HIS A 56 1.92 4.91 8.47
N LEU A 57 0.71 4.44 8.77
CA LEU A 57 -0.07 4.96 9.91
C LEU A 57 0.64 4.71 11.24
N ALA A 58 0.95 5.81 11.94
CA ALA A 58 1.30 5.79 13.36
C ALA A 58 0.15 6.44 14.15
N PRO A 59 -0.70 5.65 14.84
CA PRO A 59 -1.80 6.21 15.60
C PRO A 59 -1.29 7.05 16.78
N THR A 60 -2.03 8.09 17.12
CA THR A 60 -1.83 8.89 18.34
C THR A 60 -2.85 8.49 19.41
N PHE A 61 -2.76 9.09 20.60
CA PHE A 61 -3.82 9.05 21.62
C PHE A 61 -4.96 10.04 21.36
N GLY A 62 -4.81 10.98 20.41
CA GLY A 62 -5.83 11.96 19.99
C GLY A 62 -6.49 11.69 18.62
N ALA A 63 -7.09 12.72 18.03
CA ALA A 63 -7.84 12.61 16.77
C ALA A 63 -6.96 12.59 15.50
N THR A 64 -5.71 13.08 15.58
CA THR A 64 -4.82 13.24 14.42
C THR A 64 -3.58 12.35 14.57
N PRO A 65 -3.37 11.35 13.70
CA PRO A 65 -2.26 10.42 13.84
C PRO A 65 -0.90 11.12 13.75
N TRP A 66 0.13 10.53 14.37
CA TRP A 66 1.51 11.02 14.28
C TRP A 66 2.05 10.93 12.86
N GLN A 67 1.67 9.88 12.13
CA GLN A 67 1.96 9.71 10.72
C GLN A 67 0.67 9.35 9.98
N PRO A 68 0.35 10.02 8.86
CA PRO A 68 -0.86 9.74 8.10
C PRO A 68 -0.79 8.35 7.45
N GLN A 69 -1.93 7.78 7.12
CA GLN A 69 -1.97 6.54 6.37
C GLN A 69 -1.73 6.81 4.87
N ALA A 70 -0.85 6.02 4.25
CA ALA A 70 -0.59 6.02 2.80
C ALA A 70 -0.53 7.41 2.13
N PRO A 71 0.36 8.32 2.59
CA PRO A 71 0.42 9.69 2.09
C PRO A 71 0.65 9.81 0.58
N GLU A 72 1.46 8.94 -0.04
CA GLU A 72 1.69 8.98 -1.48
C GLU A 72 0.49 8.44 -2.25
N LEU A 73 -0.12 7.33 -1.79
CA LEU A 73 -1.38 6.85 -2.35
C LEU A 73 -2.47 7.92 -2.26
N ALA A 74 -2.63 8.57 -1.10
CA ALA A 74 -3.63 9.61 -0.88
C ALA A 74 -3.44 10.80 -1.82
N ARG A 75 -2.19 11.23 -2.03
CA ARG A 75 -1.87 12.28 -3.00
C ARG A 75 -2.27 11.87 -4.42
N ARG A 76 -1.99 10.62 -4.81
CA ARG A 76 -2.31 10.10 -6.16
C ARG A 76 -3.79 9.89 -6.38
N THR A 77 -4.54 9.41 -5.39
CA THR A 77 -6.00 9.24 -5.51
C THR A 77 -6.73 10.59 -5.52
N ALA A 78 -6.20 11.60 -4.82
CA ALA A 78 -6.68 12.99 -4.94
C ALA A 78 -6.42 13.56 -6.35
N ALA A 79 -5.24 13.34 -6.92
CA ALA A 79 -4.92 13.75 -8.28
C ALA A 79 -5.79 13.04 -9.33
N PHE A 80 -6.00 11.72 -9.15
CA PHE A 80 -6.96 10.95 -9.95
C PHE A 80 -8.33 11.61 -9.92
N ARG A 81 -8.83 11.95 -8.73
CA ARG A 81 -10.16 12.55 -8.58
C ARG A 81 -10.27 13.90 -9.28
N ALA A 82 -9.27 14.76 -9.13
CA ALA A 82 -9.24 16.06 -9.78
C ALA A 82 -9.26 15.93 -11.31
N SER A 83 -8.44 15.03 -11.86
CA SER A 83 -8.40 14.76 -13.31
C SER A 83 -9.73 14.16 -13.81
N TRP A 84 -10.29 13.19 -13.08
CA TRP A 84 -11.58 12.59 -13.42
C TRP A 84 -12.73 13.60 -13.47
N ASP A 85 -12.84 14.46 -12.45
CA ASP A 85 -13.90 15.47 -12.34
C ASP A 85 -13.76 16.58 -13.40
N SER A 86 -12.55 16.81 -13.91
CA SER A 86 -12.29 17.75 -15.01
C SER A 86 -12.67 17.23 -16.41
N GLY A 87 -12.99 15.93 -16.53
CA GLY A 87 -13.34 15.28 -17.79
C GLY A 87 -12.21 14.44 -18.41
N ASP A 88 -10.98 14.57 -17.92
CA ASP A 88 -9.79 13.86 -18.41
C ASP A 88 -9.69 12.43 -17.85
N ARG A 89 -10.76 11.63 -18.00
CA ARG A 89 -10.90 10.30 -17.37
C ARG A 89 -9.80 9.32 -17.75
N ALA A 90 -9.41 9.30 -19.02
CA ALA A 90 -8.34 8.43 -19.51
C ALA A 90 -7.00 8.77 -18.86
N ASP A 91 -6.70 10.06 -18.69
CA ASP A 91 -5.48 10.51 -18.02
C ASP A 91 -5.52 10.21 -16.52
N ALA A 92 -6.67 10.38 -15.87
CA ALA A 92 -6.83 10.00 -14.46
C ALA A 92 -6.43 8.53 -14.23
N VAL A 93 -6.96 7.60 -15.04
CA VAL A 93 -6.61 6.17 -14.95
C VAL A 93 -5.14 5.94 -15.29
N ARG A 94 -4.65 6.54 -16.39
CA ARG A 94 -3.26 6.41 -16.86
C ARG A 94 -2.24 6.84 -15.80
N GLU A 95 -2.49 7.91 -15.06
CA GLU A 95 -1.57 8.44 -14.03
C GLU A 95 -1.55 7.60 -12.74
N LEU A 96 -2.69 7.00 -12.36
CA LEU A 96 -2.77 6.18 -11.14
C LEU A 96 -2.29 4.74 -11.38
N ARG A 97 -2.46 4.20 -12.59
CA ARG A 97 -2.14 2.81 -12.96
C ARG A 97 -0.70 2.37 -12.63
N PRO A 98 0.36 3.17 -12.84
CA PRO A 98 1.71 2.78 -12.46
C PRO A 98 1.85 2.49 -10.97
N TYR A 99 1.21 3.30 -10.11
CA TYR A 99 1.31 3.11 -8.66
C TYR A 99 0.46 1.93 -8.18
N ALA A 100 -0.74 1.73 -8.73
CA ALA A 100 -1.55 0.53 -8.47
C ALA A 100 -0.80 -0.75 -8.88
N THR A 101 -0.10 -0.71 -10.01
CA THR A 101 0.75 -1.81 -10.49
C THR A 101 1.95 -2.03 -9.56
N ALA A 102 2.57 -0.97 -9.05
CA ALA A 102 3.66 -1.06 -8.09
C ALA A 102 3.20 -1.72 -6.77
N ILE A 103 2.00 -1.35 -6.27
CA ILE A 103 1.37 -1.99 -5.10
C ILE A 103 1.19 -3.49 -5.34
N ARG A 104 0.61 -3.87 -6.49
CA ARG A 104 0.41 -5.27 -6.87
C ARG A 104 1.72 -6.08 -6.91
N ASN A 105 2.77 -5.48 -7.46
CA ASN A 105 4.05 -6.16 -7.70
C ASN A 105 4.97 -6.18 -6.46
N ALA A 106 4.85 -5.20 -5.55
CA ALA A 106 5.74 -5.06 -4.41
C ALA A 106 5.88 -6.33 -3.56
N PRO A 107 4.81 -7.09 -3.23
CA PRO A 107 4.92 -8.34 -2.49
C PRO A 107 5.82 -9.38 -3.15
N ALA A 108 5.75 -9.54 -4.47
CA ALA A 108 6.56 -10.50 -5.20
C ALA A 108 8.05 -10.08 -5.20
N VAL A 109 8.32 -8.79 -5.40
CA VAL A 109 9.69 -8.24 -5.36
C VAL A 109 10.29 -8.39 -3.95
N ILE A 110 9.52 -8.07 -2.90
CA ILE A 110 9.95 -8.21 -1.50
C ILE A 110 10.26 -9.67 -1.17
N ARG A 111 9.47 -10.63 -1.68
CA ARG A 111 9.69 -12.07 -1.49
C ARG A 111 10.82 -12.64 -2.34
N GLY A 112 11.27 -11.93 -3.37
CA GLY A 112 12.26 -12.37 -4.35
C GLY A 112 13.69 -12.55 -3.81
N GLY A 113 13.95 -12.22 -2.55
CA GLY A 113 15.12 -12.70 -1.81
C GLY A 113 16.17 -11.65 -1.40
N ALA A 114 16.15 -10.44 -1.96
CA ALA A 114 17.07 -9.37 -1.53
C ALA A 114 16.67 -8.75 -0.17
N VAL A 115 15.38 -8.80 0.18
CA VAL A 115 14.90 -8.34 1.48
C VAL A 115 15.24 -9.35 2.57
N GLN A 116 15.68 -8.85 3.73
CA GLN A 116 16.01 -9.68 4.90
C GLN A 116 14.89 -10.70 5.18
N PRO A 117 15.18 -12.01 5.26
CA PRO A 117 14.14 -13.05 5.37
C PRO A 117 13.19 -12.85 6.55
N GLY A 118 13.70 -12.39 7.69
CA GLY A 118 12.88 -12.11 8.85
C GLY A 118 11.85 -11.00 8.64
N PHE A 119 12.14 -10.01 7.77
CA PHE A 119 11.14 -9.01 7.38
C PHE A 119 10.02 -9.65 6.56
N VAL A 120 10.37 -10.52 5.60
CA VAL A 120 9.38 -11.26 4.79
C VAL A 120 8.49 -12.14 5.67
N THR A 121 9.05 -12.80 6.69
CA THR A 121 8.30 -13.55 7.69
C THR A 121 7.37 -12.65 8.50
N ASP A 122 7.88 -11.53 9.01
CA ASP A 122 7.12 -10.61 9.85
C ASP A 122 5.95 -9.95 9.11
N ALA A 123 6.17 -9.57 7.85
CA ALA A 123 5.19 -8.89 7.01
C ALA A 123 4.28 -9.82 6.22
N GLY A 124 4.45 -11.16 6.32
CA GLY A 124 3.79 -12.16 5.48
C GLY A 124 2.30 -11.90 5.20
N PRO A 125 1.44 -11.82 6.25
CA PRO A 125 0.01 -11.55 6.08
C PRO A 125 -0.29 -10.18 5.43
N TRP A 126 0.50 -9.15 5.73
CA TRP A 126 0.35 -7.83 5.10
C TRP A 126 0.76 -7.84 3.64
N LEU A 127 1.81 -8.60 3.26
CA LEU A 127 2.22 -8.79 1.88
C LEU A 127 1.16 -9.55 1.07
N ASP A 128 0.50 -10.55 1.67
CA ASP A 128 -0.62 -11.26 1.04
C ASP A 128 -1.83 -10.36 0.82
N ALA A 129 -2.22 -9.59 1.83
CA ALA A 129 -3.28 -8.61 1.71
C ALA A 129 -2.93 -7.51 0.69
N THR A 130 -1.68 -7.03 0.67
CA THR A 130 -1.20 -6.02 -0.29
C THR A 130 -1.32 -6.50 -1.72
N ARG A 131 -0.97 -7.76 -2.01
CA ARG A 131 -1.13 -8.32 -3.36
C ARG A 131 -2.60 -8.28 -3.80
N LEU A 132 -3.51 -8.76 -2.94
CA LEU A 132 -4.95 -8.80 -3.24
C LEU A 132 -5.54 -7.39 -3.41
N TRP A 133 -5.12 -6.44 -2.58
CA TRP A 133 -5.51 -5.03 -2.71
C TRP A 133 -4.95 -4.38 -3.98
N GLY A 134 -3.71 -4.68 -4.36
CA GLY A 134 -3.11 -4.22 -5.61
C GLY A 134 -3.80 -4.79 -6.84
N ASP A 135 -4.10 -6.09 -6.82
CA ASP A 135 -4.91 -6.75 -7.86
C ASP A 135 -6.29 -6.09 -7.97
N ALA A 136 -6.95 -5.82 -6.83
CA ALA A 136 -8.25 -5.14 -6.82
C ALA A 136 -8.18 -3.73 -7.42
N ALA A 137 -7.09 -2.99 -7.14
CA ALA A 137 -6.89 -1.64 -7.65
C ALA A 137 -6.66 -1.62 -9.16
N VAL A 138 -5.77 -2.47 -9.69
CA VAL A 138 -5.56 -2.57 -11.14
C VAL A 138 -6.86 -3.00 -11.83
N THR A 139 -7.57 -3.99 -11.29
CA THR A 139 -8.84 -4.47 -11.85
C THR A 139 -9.93 -3.38 -11.86
N MET A 140 -9.98 -2.53 -10.82
CA MET A 140 -10.92 -1.40 -10.78
C MET A 140 -10.58 -0.35 -11.85
N LEU A 141 -9.29 -0.07 -12.07
CA LEU A 141 -8.86 0.83 -13.13
C LEU A 141 -9.22 0.28 -14.53
N ASP A 142 -9.07 -1.03 -14.74
CA ASP A 142 -9.53 -1.69 -15.97
C ASP A 142 -11.06 -1.59 -16.13
N ALA A 143 -11.82 -1.71 -15.04
CA ALA A 143 -13.28 -1.51 -15.06
C ALA A 143 -13.67 -0.09 -15.47
N LEU A 144 -12.95 0.93 -14.96
CA LEU A 144 -13.18 2.34 -15.31
C LEU A 144 -12.82 2.64 -16.76
N ASP A 145 -11.75 2.05 -17.28
CA ASP A 145 -11.37 2.16 -18.70
C ASP A 145 -12.45 1.56 -19.60
N ALA A 146 -12.90 0.34 -19.31
CA ALA A 146 -13.98 -0.33 -20.05
C ALA A 146 -15.29 0.48 -20.00
N TRP A 147 -15.65 0.99 -18.81
CA TRP A 147 -16.84 1.83 -18.64
C TRP A 147 -16.75 3.12 -19.46
N SER A 148 -15.59 3.79 -19.45
CA SER A 148 -15.35 5.02 -20.22
C SER A 148 -15.37 4.79 -21.73
N ALA A 149 -14.99 3.59 -22.18
CA ALA A 149 -15.08 3.16 -23.57
C ALA A 149 -16.49 2.71 -24.00
N GLY A 150 -17.46 2.67 -23.07
CA GLY A 150 -18.83 2.22 -23.33
C GLY A 150 -19.04 0.70 -23.27
N ASP A 151 -18.00 -0.08 -22.95
CA ASP A 151 -18.09 -1.53 -22.75
C ASP A 151 -18.58 -1.85 -21.33
N LYS A 152 -19.90 -1.72 -21.14
CA LYS A 152 -20.57 -1.89 -19.85
C LYS A 152 -20.50 -3.31 -19.31
N ASP A 153 -20.50 -4.31 -20.19
CA ASP A 153 -20.47 -5.71 -19.79
C ASP A 153 -19.10 -6.07 -19.20
N THR A 154 -18.01 -5.70 -19.88
CA THR A 154 -16.65 -5.87 -19.38
C THR A 154 -16.44 -5.08 -18.08
N ALA A 155 -16.92 -3.83 -18.03
CA ALA A 155 -16.83 -3.01 -16.81
C ALA A 155 -17.52 -3.67 -15.61
N ALA A 156 -18.73 -4.23 -15.80
CA ALA A 156 -19.47 -4.91 -14.74
C ALA A 156 -18.75 -6.19 -14.25
N GLN A 157 -18.16 -6.96 -15.16
CA GLN A 157 -17.39 -8.16 -14.83
C GLN A 157 -16.14 -7.82 -14.01
N LEU A 158 -15.38 -6.82 -14.44
CA LEU A 158 -14.17 -6.36 -13.76
C LEU A 158 -14.49 -5.74 -12.40
N LEU A 159 -15.58 -4.97 -12.28
CA LEU A 159 -16.05 -4.46 -10.99
C LEU A 159 -16.34 -5.61 -10.01
N ALA A 160 -17.06 -6.64 -10.46
CA ALA A 160 -17.34 -7.81 -9.63
C ALA A 160 -16.05 -8.56 -9.23
N ALA A 161 -15.06 -8.65 -10.12
CA ALA A 161 -13.76 -9.23 -9.81
C ALA A 161 -13.00 -8.40 -8.76
N SER A 162 -12.96 -7.07 -8.90
CA SER A 162 -12.34 -6.17 -7.92
C SER A 162 -13.00 -6.30 -6.54
N ARG A 163 -14.35 -6.39 -6.46
CA ARG A 163 -15.07 -6.63 -5.20
C ARG A 163 -14.65 -7.94 -4.53
N ARG A 164 -14.59 -9.06 -5.28
CA ARG A 164 -14.12 -10.35 -4.76
C ARG A 164 -12.69 -10.30 -4.22
N LEU A 165 -11.79 -9.59 -4.92
CA LEU A 165 -10.41 -9.41 -4.44
C LEU A 165 -10.35 -8.61 -3.13
N ARG A 166 -11.18 -7.57 -2.98
CA ARG A 166 -11.32 -6.80 -1.73
C ARG A 166 -11.83 -7.68 -0.59
N GLU A 167 -12.80 -8.56 -0.84
CA GLU A 167 -13.30 -9.51 0.15
C GLU A 167 -12.21 -10.50 0.59
N GLN A 168 -11.45 -11.05 -0.36
CA GLN A 168 -10.31 -11.92 -0.07
C GLN A 168 -9.24 -11.19 0.75
N ALA A 169 -8.91 -9.94 0.39
CA ALA A 169 -7.94 -9.13 1.13
C ALA A 169 -8.40 -8.90 2.57
N ARG A 170 -9.69 -8.63 2.78
CA ARG A 170 -10.30 -8.49 4.11
C ARG A 170 -10.39 -9.80 4.88
N ALA A 171 -10.32 -10.95 4.21
CA ALA A 171 -10.33 -12.27 4.83
C ALA A 171 -8.94 -12.73 5.29
N VAL A 172 -7.86 -12.09 4.85
CA VAL A 172 -6.49 -12.41 5.32
C VAL A 172 -6.39 -12.24 6.83
N ARG A 173 -5.66 -13.14 7.49
CA ARG A 173 -5.47 -13.13 8.94
C ARG A 173 -4.00 -13.23 9.31
N VAL A 174 -3.64 -12.53 10.37
CA VAL A 174 -2.37 -12.70 11.07
C VAL A 174 -2.51 -13.90 12.00
N ASP A 175 -2.01 -15.04 11.58
CA ASP A 175 -2.11 -16.32 12.30
C ASP A 175 -0.83 -17.17 12.04
N PRO A 176 -0.14 -17.72 13.05
CA PRO A 176 -0.42 -17.60 14.49
C PRO A 176 -0.27 -16.16 14.98
N PRO A 177 -1.14 -15.70 15.90
CA PRO A 177 -1.02 -14.37 16.46
C PRO A 177 0.23 -14.28 17.32
N ARG A 178 0.99 -13.19 17.14
CA ARG A 178 2.10 -12.82 18.04
C ARG A 178 1.66 -11.89 19.17
N ASN A 179 0.38 -11.50 19.20
CA ASN A 179 -0.20 -10.61 20.19
C ASN A 179 -1.22 -11.38 21.05
N THR A 180 -1.69 -10.77 22.14
CA THR A 180 -2.67 -11.36 23.06
C THR A 180 -4.11 -11.23 22.59
N TRP A 181 -4.39 -10.49 21.52
CA TRP A 181 -5.74 -10.23 21.00
C TRP A 181 -6.20 -11.23 19.93
N GLY A 182 -5.38 -12.23 19.63
CA GLY A 182 -5.72 -13.32 18.71
C GLY A 182 -5.56 -12.97 17.24
N SER A 183 -6.19 -13.78 16.38
CA SER A 183 -6.13 -13.64 14.93
C SER A 183 -6.80 -12.34 14.47
N VAL A 184 -6.04 -11.47 13.81
CA VAL A 184 -6.51 -10.14 13.37
C VAL A 184 -6.34 -9.95 11.86
N GLN A 185 -7.17 -9.11 11.28
CA GLN A 185 -7.03 -8.70 9.88
C GLN A 185 -5.85 -7.70 9.74
N PRO A 186 -4.91 -7.90 8.80
CA PRO A 186 -3.95 -6.86 8.44
C PRO A 186 -4.66 -5.70 7.73
N LYS A 187 -4.32 -4.48 8.14
CA LYS A 187 -4.87 -3.24 7.59
C LYS A 187 -3.84 -2.64 6.64
N VAL A 188 -4.14 -2.62 5.34
CA VAL A 188 -3.23 -2.16 4.28
C VAL A 188 -3.87 -0.96 3.59
N GLY A 189 -3.22 0.20 3.58
CA GLY A 189 -3.78 1.41 2.97
C GLY A 189 -5.14 1.85 3.57
N ASP A 190 -5.48 1.43 4.80
CA ASP A 190 -6.82 1.55 5.40
C ASP A 190 -7.34 3.00 5.42
N GLY A 191 -8.56 3.22 4.94
CA GLY A 191 -9.14 4.55 4.83
C GLY A 191 -8.69 5.35 3.60
N VAL A 192 -7.64 4.92 2.89
CA VAL A 192 -7.18 5.52 1.63
C VAL A 192 -7.52 4.63 0.44
N LEU A 193 -6.99 3.41 0.42
CA LEU A 193 -7.13 2.49 -0.70
C LEU A 193 -8.55 1.96 -0.83
N ASP A 194 -9.14 1.51 0.27
CA ASP A 194 -10.49 0.96 0.25
C ASP A 194 -11.56 2.04 0.04
N THR A 195 -11.34 3.24 0.58
CA THR A 195 -12.13 4.44 0.27
C THR A 195 -12.05 4.80 -1.21
N PHE A 196 -10.85 4.84 -1.79
CA PHE A 196 -10.68 5.08 -3.22
C PHE A 196 -11.44 4.05 -4.07
N LEU A 197 -11.35 2.76 -3.73
CA LEU A 197 -12.04 1.71 -4.48
C LEU A 197 -13.57 1.81 -4.38
N ALA A 198 -14.10 2.18 -3.23
CA ALA A 198 -15.53 2.45 -3.06
C ALA A 198 -15.98 3.69 -3.84
N GLN A 199 -15.16 4.73 -3.88
CA GLN A 199 -15.44 5.95 -4.66
C GLN A 199 -15.37 5.67 -6.16
N ALA A 200 -14.34 4.97 -6.64
CA ALA A 200 -14.17 4.58 -8.03
C ALA A 200 -15.38 3.79 -8.55
N GLU A 201 -15.89 2.85 -7.75
CA GLU A 201 -17.11 2.11 -8.04
C GLU A 201 -18.33 3.04 -8.23
N SER A 202 -18.43 4.12 -7.47
CA SER A 202 -19.53 5.10 -7.62
C SER A 202 -19.46 5.93 -8.90
N LEU A 203 -18.29 6.00 -9.56
CA LEU A 203 -18.10 6.74 -10.80
C LEU A 203 -18.71 6.01 -12.02
N MET A 204 -18.98 4.71 -11.90
CA MET A 204 -19.57 3.88 -12.97
C MET A 204 -21.11 3.81 -12.91
N ARG A 205 -21.75 4.75 -12.21
CA ARG A 205 -23.21 4.83 -12.07
C ARG A 205 -23.85 5.65 -13.18
#